data_AF-E5A035-F1
#
_entry.id   AF-E5A035-F1
#
_cell.length_a   1.000
_cell.length_b   1.000
_cell.length_c   1.000
_cell.angle_alpha   90.00
_cell.angle_beta   90.00
_cell.angle_gamma   90.00
#
_symmetry.space_group_name_H-M   'P 1'
#
loop_
_entity.id
_entity.type
_entity.pdbx_description
1 polymer ?
#
loop_
_entity_poly.entity_id
_entity_poly.type
_entity_poly.pdbx_seq_one_letter_code
_entity_poly.pdbx_strand_id
1 'polypeptide(L)'
;MALSTEAPDPREFKDWEDAFQYPIPVVRKLEQQLRNNADANREKLRSLVGASYRSLLDTAETIIDMEVRMDKVESKLARVGQSCNSRGLERISNNAGRMDVYSKSRDGERYAFASQLSVLRNAPLVMTRLMRTEGSYLLIAKVLVISRLVHKALTKSTDKPSIVDQLWERLLSVRRKLLRRIDKRLSSTTGETATLVESMCAYALATSSTPSDRAAARRR
;
A
#
# COMPACT_ATOMS: atom_id res chain seq x y z
N MET A 1 -58.87 10.17 83.29
CA MET A 1 -58.12 10.53 82.07
C MET A 1 -57.23 9.36 81.73
N ALA A 2 -57.34 8.84 80.50
CA ALA A 2 -56.68 7.62 80.07
C ALA A 2 -55.15 7.79 80.10
N LEU A 3 -54.47 6.93 80.87
CA LEU A 3 -53.01 6.78 80.76
C LEU A 3 -52.74 6.10 79.42
N SER A 4 -52.32 6.89 78.44
CA SER A 4 -51.75 6.42 77.19
C SER A 4 -50.62 5.43 77.51
N THR A 5 -50.82 4.17 77.16
CA THR A 5 -49.87 3.05 77.33
C THR A 5 -48.75 3.05 76.28
N GLU A 6 -48.67 4.11 75.49
CA GLU A 6 -47.70 4.30 74.43
C GLU A 6 -46.48 5.02 75.00
N ALA A 7 -45.30 4.42 74.82
CA ALA A 7 -44.05 4.99 75.34
C ALA A 7 -43.76 6.29 74.56
N PRO A 8 -43.55 7.43 75.25
CA PRO A 8 -43.25 8.71 74.59
C PRO A 8 -41.94 8.64 73.82
N ASP A 9 -41.82 9.40 72.72
CA ASP A 9 -40.63 9.38 71.88
C ASP A 9 -39.48 10.12 72.59
N PRO A 10 -38.31 9.47 72.86
CA PRO A 10 -37.22 10.04 73.66
C PRO A 10 -36.63 11.37 73.17
N ARG A 11 -36.99 11.82 71.96
CA ARG A 11 -36.49 13.06 71.34
C ARG A 11 -37.31 14.29 71.71
N GLU A 12 -38.46 14.10 72.33
CA GLU A 12 -39.37 15.19 72.72
C GLU A 12 -39.11 15.71 74.14
N PHE A 13 -38.29 15.00 74.92
CA PHE A 13 -37.89 15.43 76.26
C PHE A 13 -36.87 16.56 76.22
N LYS A 14 -37.09 17.59 77.04
CA LYS A 14 -36.17 18.72 77.21
C LYS A 14 -35.11 18.43 78.26
N ASP A 15 -35.51 17.77 79.35
CA ASP A 15 -34.67 17.39 80.47
C ASP A 15 -34.79 15.88 80.77
N TRP A 16 -33.71 15.28 81.27
CA TRP A 16 -33.63 13.84 81.57
C TRP A 16 -34.58 13.42 82.71
N GLU A 17 -34.98 14.38 83.55
CA GLU A 17 -35.88 14.18 84.69
C GLU A 17 -37.32 13.88 84.25
N ASP A 18 -37.75 14.39 83.08
CA ASP A 18 -39.10 14.18 82.53
C ASP A 18 -39.38 12.70 82.21
N ALA A 19 -38.34 11.92 81.94
CA ALA A 19 -38.44 10.48 81.70
C ALA A 19 -38.90 9.70 82.95
N PHE A 20 -38.63 10.21 84.15
CA PHE A 20 -38.95 9.54 85.42
C PHE A 20 -40.37 9.83 85.94
N GLN A 21 -41.13 10.72 85.27
CA GLN A 21 -42.54 10.98 85.57
C GLN A 21 -43.47 9.84 85.11
N TYR A 22 -42.96 8.92 84.29
CA TYR A 22 -43.67 7.76 83.77
C TYR A 22 -43.43 6.52 84.63
N PRO A 23 -44.38 5.55 84.68
CA PRO A 23 -44.24 4.35 85.48
C PRO A 23 -43.04 3.49 85.04
N ILE A 24 -42.38 2.82 85.99
CA ILE A 24 -41.12 2.06 85.82
C ILE A 24 -41.07 1.17 84.56
N PRO A 25 -42.14 0.43 84.17
CA PRO A 25 -42.12 -0.38 82.95
C PRO A 25 -41.94 0.44 81.66
N VAL A 26 -42.45 1.67 81.61
CA VAL A 26 -42.30 2.60 80.48
C VAL A 26 -40.87 3.13 80.42
N VAL A 27 -40.31 3.50 81.57
CA VAL A 27 -38.91 3.96 81.70
C VAL A 27 -37.92 2.88 81.25
N ARG A 28 -38.15 1.60 81.59
CA ARG A 28 -37.31 0.48 81.11
C ARG A 28 -37.39 0.29 79.60
N LYS A 29 -38.57 0.45 78.99
CA LYS A 29 -38.70 0.41 77.52
C LYS A 29 -37.96 1.58 76.86
N LEU A 30 -38.04 2.77 77.45
CA LEU A 30 -37.35 3.96 76.99
C LEU A 30 -35.82 3.81 77.06
N GLU A 31 -35.29 3.27 78.18
CA GLU A 31 -33.87 2.96 78.35
C GLU A 31 -33.40 1.96 77.28
N GLN A 32 -34.15 0.88 77.06
CA GLN A 32 -33.85 -0.10 76.02
C GLN A 32 -33.84 0.54 74.61
N GLN A 33 -34.79 1.42 74.31
CA GLN A 33 -34.85 2.14 73.02
C GLN A 33 -33.67 3.11 72.85
N LEU A 34 -33.32 3.86 73.89
CA LEU A 34 -32.18 4.78 73.88
C LEU A 34 -30.87 4.02 73.69
N ARG A 35 -30.70 2.88 74.37
CA ARG A 35 -29.52 2.03 74.23
C ARG A 35 -29.39 1.45 72.83
N ASN A 36 -30.47 0.93 72.28
CA ASN A 36 -30.51 0.44 70.89
C ASN A 36 -30.20 1.57 69.88
N ASN A 37 -30.71 2.78 70.11
CA ASN A 37 -30.42 3.94 69.25
C ASN A 37 -28.96 4.39 69.36
N ALA A 38 -28.38 4.38 70.56
CA ALA A 38 -26.98 4.71 70.79
C ALA A 38 -26.06 3.70 70.08
N ASP A 39 -26.35 2.40 70.20
CA ASP A 39 -25.61 1.34 69.53
C ASP A 39 -25.75 1.44 68.00
N ALA A 40 -26.95 1.70 67.49
CA ALA A 40 -27.18 1.90 66.06
C ALA A 40 -26.45 3.14 65.52
N ASN A 41 -26.41 4.23 66.28
CA ASN A 41 -25.71 5.45 65.85
C ASN A 41 -24.19 5.28 65.89
N ARG A 42 -23.68 4.57 66.91
CA ARG A 42 -22.26 4.19 67.00
C ARG A 42 -21.83 3.34 65.81
N GLU A 43 -22.64 2.35 65.43
CA GLU A 43 -22.36 1.51 64.27
C GLU A 43 -22.45 2.29 62.94
N LYS A 44 -23.42 3.20 62.81
CA LYS A 44 -23.51 4.11 61.66
C LYS A 44 -22.27 4.99 61.51
N LEU A 45 -21.79 5.61 62.59
CA LEU A 45 -20.57 6.43 62.56
C LEU A 45 -19.34 5.59 62.22
N ARG A 46 -19.24 4.38 62.78
CA ARG A 46 -18.14 3.45 62.47
C ARG A 46 -18.13 3.07 60.99
N SER A 47 -19.30 2.80 60.42
CA SER A 47 -19.47 2.52 58.99
C SER A 47 -19.15 3.74 58.13
N LEU A 48 -19.71 4.91 58.44
CA LEU A 48 -19.58 6.13 57.65
C LEU A 48 -18.13 6.64 57.61
N VAL A 49 -17.47 6.69 58.77
CA VAL A 49 -16.07 7.11 58.87
C VAL A 49 -15.16 6.06 58.21
N GLY A 50 -15.44 4.77 58.37
CA GLY A 50 -14.71 3.70 57.70
C GLY A 50 -14.87 3.71 56.18
N ALA A 51 -16.05 4.06 55.67
CA ALA A 51 -16.32 4.20 54.24
C ALA A 51 -15.63 5.44 53.68
N SER A 52 -15.70 6.58 54.37
CA SER A 52 -15.02 7.81 53.96
C SER A 52 -13.50 7.66 53.92
N TYR A 53 -12.90 6.96 54.89
CA TYR A 53 -11.46 6.72 54.90
C TYR A 53 -11.01 5.79 53.76
N ARG A 54 -11.77 4.73 53.47
CA ARG A 54 -11.50 3.85 52.32
C ARG A 54 -11.64 4.59 51.00
N SER A 55 -12.65 5.45 50.86
CA SER A 55 -12.81 6.28 49.66
C SER A 55 -11.60 7.20 49.45
N LEU A 56 -11.09 7.84 50.51
CA LEU A 56 -9.87 8.67 50.42
C LEU A 56 -8.63 7.84 50.02
N LEU A 57 -8.48 6.64 50.57
CA LEU A 57 -7.41 5.73 50.16
C LEU A 57 -7.52 5.29 48.70
N ASP A 58 -8.72 4.95 48.24
CA ASP A 58 -8.99 4.59 46.85
C ASP A 58 -8.71 5.76 45.89
N THR A 59 -9.05 7.00 46.30
CA THR A 59 -8.64 8.19 45.55
C THR A 59 -7.13 8.39 45.51
N ALA A 60 -6.41 8.08 46.60
CA ALA A 60 -4.96 8.18 46.62
C ALA A 60 -4.31 7.11 45.71
N GLU A 61 -4.83 5.88 45.72
CA GLU A 61 -4.36 4.81 44.85
C GLU A 61 -4.59 5.11 43.37
N THR A 62 -5.77 5.66 43.03
CA THR A 62 -6.05 6.10 41.66
C THR A 62 -5.14 7.25 41.21
N ILE A 63 -4.77 8.19 42.09
CA ILE A 63 -3.80 9.24 41.76
C ILE A 63 -2.42 8.64 41.42
N ILE A 64 -1.96 7.65 42.20
CA ILE A 64 -0.69 6.97 41.95
C ILE A 64 -0.74 6.19 40.63
N ASP A 65 -1.83 5.49 40.33
CA ASP A 65 -1.97 4.80 39.05
C ASP A 65 -2.03 5.78 37.87
N MET A 66 -2.68 6.95 38.04
CA MET A 66 -2.66 8.01 37.04
C MET A 66 -1.25 8.56 36.78
N GLU A 67 -0.43 8.72 37.82
CA GLU A 67 0.97 9.16 37.69
C GLU A 67 1.79 8.17 36.84
N VAL A 68 1.68 6.86 37.14
CA VAL A 68 2.37 5.81 36.37
C VAL A 68 1.90 5.79 34.91
N ARG A 69 0.61 6.03 34.66
CA ARG A 69 0.06 6.12 33.30
C ARG A 69 0.54 7.38 32.59
N MET A 70 0.67 8.52 33.30
CA MET A 70 1.20 9.78 32.74
C MET A 70 2.63 9.62 32.25
N ASP A 71 3.52 8.99 33.02
CA ASP A 71 4.90 8.74 32.61
C ASP A 71 5.00 7.88 31.33
N LYS A 72 4.12 6.87 31.20
CA LYS A 72 3.99 6.08 29.97
C LYS A 72 3.49 6.91 28.79
N VAL A 73 2.61 7.88 29.01
CA VAL A 73 2.12 8.78 27.96
C VAL A 73 3.21 9.76 27.54
N GLU A 74 3.93 10.34 28.51
CA GLU A 74 5.03 11.27 28.25
C GLU A 74 6.16 10.62 27.45
N SER A 75 6.62 9.43 27.86
CA SER A 75 7.65 8.68 27.12
C SER A 75 7.23 8.33 25.69
N LYS A 76 5.95 7.95 25.48
CA LYS A 76 5.41 7.71 24.13
C LYS A 76 5.36 8.99 23.30
N LEU A 77 4.92 10.11 23.88
CA LEU A 77 4.87 11.40 23.19
C LEU A 77 6.28 11.90 22.85
N ALA A 78 7.25 11.73 23.74
CA ALA A 78 8.65 12.06 23.48
C ALA A 78 9.19 11.27 22.29
N ARG A 79 8.91 9.95 22.22
CA ARG A 79 9.30 9.11 21.09
C ARG A 79 8.60 9.54 19.78
N VAL A 80 7.32 9.88 19.83
CA VAL A 80 6.59 10.42 18.68
C VAL A 80 7.24 11.72 18.21
N GLY A 81 7.52 12.66 19.12
CA GLY A 81 8.20 13.92 18.82
C GLY A 81 9.57 13.73 18.16
N GLN A 82 10.37 12.77 18.65
CA GLN A 82 11.64 12.41 18.03
C GLN A 82 11.46 11.84 16.61
N SER A 83 10.46 10.97 16.42
CA SER A 83 10.17 10.36 15.11
C SER A 83 9.57 11.33 14.09
N CYS A 84 8.87 12.37 14.55
CA CYS A 84 8.28 13.42 13.73
C CYS A 84 9.23 14.60 13.49
N ASN A 85 10.53 14.46 13.76
CA ASN A 85 11.52 15.47 13.41
C ASN A 85 11.42 15.79 11.91
N SER A 86 11.05 17.04 11.58
CA SER A 86 10.79 17.49 10.22
C SER A 86 11.96 17.19 9.27
N ARG A 87 13.19 17.29 9.76
CA ARG A 87 14.41 16.95 9.01
C ARG A 87 14.53 15.45 8.71
N GLY A 88 14.10 14.59 9.63
CA GLY A 88 14.06 13.14 9.43
C GLY A 88 13.00 12.75 8.41
N LEU A 89 11.80 13.34 8.54
CA LEU A 89 10.69 13.10 7.61
C LEU A 89 11.01 13.59 6.19
N GLU A 90 11.60 14.77 6.06
CA GLU A 90 12.03 15.33 4.77
C GLU A 90 13.10 14.45 4.10
N ARG A 91 14.06 13.92 4.87
CA ARG A 91 15.06 12.97 4.35
C ARG A 91 14.42 11.68 3.84
N ILE A 92 13.48 11.10 4.58
CA ILE A 92 12.76 9.89 4.18
C ILE A 92 11.95 10.14 2.91
N SER A 93 11.20 11.25 2.87
CA SER A 93 10.39 11.64 1.72
C SER A 93 11.25 11.87 0.47
N ASN A 94 12.36 12.61 0.60
CA ASN A 94 13.28 12.86 -0.50
C ASN A 94 13.95 11.57 -1.00
N ASN A 95 14.33 10.67 -0.09
CA ASN A 95 14.90 9.37 -0.47
C ASN A 95 13.85 8.49 -1.19
N ALA A 96 12.62 8.42 -0.68
CA ALA A 96 11.52 7.72 -1.32
C ALA A 96 11.24 8.26 -2.74
N GLY A 97 11.22 9.59 -2.90
CA GLY A 97 11.07 10.23 -4.22
C GLY A 97 12.22 9.88 -5.18
N ARG A 98 13.47 9.90 -4.72
CA ARG A 98 14.63 9.53 -5.55
C ARG A 98 14.60 8.05 -5.94
N MET A 99 14.17 7.18 -5.03
CA MET A 99 14.04 5.75 -5.28
C MET A 99 12.94 5.44 -6.30
N ASP A 100 11.81 6.13 -6.24
CA ASP A 100 10.73 6.01 -7.22
C ASP A 100 11.18 6.44 -8.62
N VAL A 101 11.87 7.58 -8.74
CA VAL A 101 12.44 8.04 -10.02
C VAL A 101 13.44 7.02 -10.58
N TYR A 102 14.33 6.49 -9.74
CA TYR A 102 15.28 5.47 -10.16
C TYR A 102 14.60 4.18 -10.61
N SER A 103 13.57 3.73 -9.88
CA SER A 103 12.79 2.54 -10.26
C SER A 103 12.11 2.75 -11.61
N LYS A 104 11.43 3.89 -11.80
CA LYS A 104 10.77 4.25 -13.07
C LYS A 104 11.74 4.32 -14.24
N SER A 105 12.94 4.88 -14.05
CA SER A 105 13.98 4.93 -15.08
C SER A 105 14.43 3.52 -15.49
N ARG A 106 14.70 2.66 -14.50
CA ARG A 106 15.12 1.27 -14.73
C ARG A 106 14.02 0.45 -15.41
N ASP A 107 12.78 0.65 -15.00
CA ASP A 107 11.63 -0.02 -15.60
C ASP A 107 11.41 0.48 -17.04
N GLY A 108 11.59 1.77 -17.30
CA GLY A 108 11.57 2.35 -18.65
C GLY A 108 12.57 1.70 -19.60
N GLU A 109 13.82 1.51 -19.17
CA GLU A 109 14.84 0.80 -19.95
C GLU A 109 14.46 -0.66 -20.21
N ARG A 110 13.93 -1.36 -19.19
CA ARG A 110 13.47 -2.75 -19.31
C ARG A 110 12.29 -2.88 -20.27
N TYR A 111 11.31 -1.98 -20.20
CA TYR A 111 10.16 -1.97 -21.11
C TYR A 111 10.57 -1.59 -22.54
N ALA A 112 11.51 -0.65 -22.70
CA ALA A 112 12.08 -0.30 -24.00
C ALA A 112 12.78 -1.52 -24.63
N PHE A 113 13.59 -2.24 -23.86
CA PHE A 113 14.25 -3.45 -24.32
C PHE A 113 13.26 -4.57 -24.65
N ALA A 114 12.29 -4.83 -23.77
CA ALA A 114 11.26 -5.86 -23.98
C ALA A 114 10.39 -5.59 -25.21
N SER A 115 9.99 -4.33 -25.44
CA SER A 115 9.22 -3.93 -26.61
C SER A 115 10.03 -4.08 -27.90
N GLN A 116 11.30 -3.65 -27.92
CA GLN A 116 12.22 -3.84 -29.05
C GLN A 116 12.39 -5.32 -29.39
N LEU A 117 12.60 -6.18 -28.39
CA LEU A 117 12.72 -7.62 -28.59
C LEU A 117 11.42 -8.25 -29.13
N SER A 118 10.26 -7.80 -28.62
CA SER A 118 8.95 -8.24 -29.10
C SER A 118 8.71 -7.89 -30.57
N VAL A 119 9.09 -6.67 -30.99
CA VAL A 119 9.02 -6.25 -32.40
C VAL A 119 9.89 -7.15 -33.27
N LEU A 120 11.16 -7.37 -32.89
CA LEU A 120 12.07 -8.21 -33.66
C LEU A 120 11.60 -9.66 -33.75
N ARG A 121 11.02 -10.20 -32.67
CA ARG A 121 10.45 -11.56 -32.63
C ARG A 121 9.27 -11.72 -33.59
N ASN A 122 8.39 -10.71 -33.65
CA ASN A 122 7.14 -10.79 -34.42
C ASN A 122 7.31 -10.40 -35.89
N ALA A 123 8.34 -9.64 -36.25
CA ALA A 123 8.55 -9.16 -37.62
C ALA A 123 8.59 -10.27 -38.69
N PRO A 124 9.30 -11.40 -38.51
CA PRO A 124 9.27 -12.50 -39.49
C PRO A 124 7.86 -13.09 -39.71
N LEU A 125 7.05 -13.16 -38.66
CA LEU A 125 5.67 -13.65 -38.73
C LEU A 125 4.77 -12.69 -39.51
N VAL A 126 4.88 -11.39 -39.23
CA VAL A 126 4.12 -10.35 -39.93
C VAL A 126 4.50 -10.32 -41.41
N MET A 127 5.79 -10.34 -41.73
CA MET A 127 6.28 -10.37 -43.11
C MET A 127 5.83 -11.62 -43.87
N THR A 128 5.85 -12.80 -43.24
CA THR A 128 5.36 -14.04 -43.89
C THR A 128 3.85 -14.04 -44.09
N ARG A 129 3.07 -13.48 -43.15
CA ARG A 129 1.62 -13.29 -43.32
C ARG A 129 1.32 -12.33 -44.48
N LEU A 130 1.95 -11.16 -44.51
CA LEU A 130 1.80 -10.18 -45.60
C LEU A 130 2.16 -10.78 -46.97
N MET A 131 3.21 -11.61 -47.04
CA MET A 131 3.54 -12.32 -48.27
C MET A 131 2.45 -13.31 -48.71
N ARG A 132 1.67 -13.89 -47.79
CA ARG A 132 0.60 -14.84 -48.13
C ARG A 132 -0.68 -14.15 -48.57
N THR A 133 -1.01 -13.01 -47.98
CA THR A 133 -2.24 -12.25 -48.25
C THR A 133 -2.11 -11.28 -49.44
N GLU A 134 -1.16 -11.51 -50.34
CA GLU A 134 -0.80 -10.61 -51.45
C GLU A 134 -0.60 -9.14 -51.03
N GLY A 135 -0.05 -8.92 -49.83
CA GLY A 135 0.25 -7.58 -49.35
C GLY A 135 1.32 -6.88 -50.20
N SER A 136 1.24 -5.56 -50.26
CA SER A 136 2.25 -4.66 -50.84
C SER A 136 3.68 -5.08 -50.46
N TYR A 137 4.54 -5.32 -51.46
CA TYR A 137 5.95 -5.63 -51.23
C TYR A 137 6.68 -4.47 -50.52
N LEU A 138 6.23 -3.23 -50.77
CA LEU A 138 6.77 -2.04 -50.14
C LEU A 138 6.49 -2.02 -48.64
N LEU A 139 5.28 -2.40 -48.21
CA LEU A 139 4.94 -2.52 -46.79
C LEU A 139 5.83 -3.55 -46.09
N ILE A 140 6.07 -4.70 -46.74
CA ILE A 140 6.93 -5.75 -46.21
C ILE A 140 8.39 -5.25 -46.09
N ALA A 141 8.87 -4.49 -47.08
CA ALA A 141 10.19 -3.86 -47.04
C ALA A 141 10.31 -2.83 -45.91
N LYS A 142 9.27 -2.02 -45.63
CA LYS A 142 9.23 -1.09 -44.49
C LYS A 142 9.37 -1.82 -43.15
N VAL A 143 8.64 -2.92 -42.96
CA VAL A 143 8.73 -3.76 -41.75
C VAL A 143 10.16 -4.29 -41.57
N LEU A 144 10.81 -4.73 -42.66
CA LEU A 144 12.20 -5.18 -42.63
C LEU A 144 13.17 -4.05 -42.22
N VAL A 145 12.98 -2.83 -42.72
CA VAL A 145 13.83 -1.68 -42.35
C VAL A 145 13.70 -1.35 -40.86
N ILE A 146 12.47 -1.31 -40.33
CA ILE A 146 12.22 -1.08 -38.89
C ILE A 146 12.91 -2.17 -38.06
N SER A 147 12.71 -3.43 -38.43
CA SER A 147 13.30 -4.59 -37.72
C SER A 147 14.83 -4.55 -37.71
N ARG A 148 15.45 -4.07 -38.79
CA ARG A 148 16.90 -3.85 -38.87
C ARG A 148 17.37 -2.73 -37.93
N LEU A 149 16.64 -1.62 -37.86
CA LEU A 149 16.99 -0.53 -36.95
C LEU A 149 16.90 -0.98 -35.48
N VAL A 150 15.85 -1.74 -35.16
CA VAL A 150 15.67 -2.36 -33.83
C VAL A 150 16.81 -3.34 -33.53
N HIS A 151 17.19 -4.20 -34.47
CA HIS A 151 18.34 -5.09 -34.30
C HIS A 151 19.65 -4.33 -34.05
N LYS A 152 19.89 -3.22 -34.78
CA LYS A 152 21.07 -2.36 -34.57
C LYS A 152 21.05 -1.69 -33.19
N ALA A 153 19.88 -1.29 -32.70
CA ALA A 153 19.74 -0.75 -31.35
C ALA A 153 20.04 -1.82 -30.28
N LEU A 154 19.49 -3.02 -30.43
CA LEU A 154 19.71 -4.17 -29.54
C LEU A 154 21.14 -4.74 -29.57
N THR A 155 21.88 -4.54 -30.67
CA THR A 155 23.29 -4.98 -30.76
C THR A 155 24.25 -3.98 -30.11
N LYS A 156 23.83 -2.72 -29.96
CA LYS A 156 24.62 -1.67 -29.32
C LYS A 156 24.51 -1.67 -27.80
N SER A 157 23.50 -2.33 -27.22
CA SER A 157 23.37 -2.45 -25.77
C SER A 157 24.47 -3.34 -25.20
N THR A 158 25.03 -2.94 -24.03
CA THR A 158 26.17 -3.59 -23.36
C THR A 158 25.99 -5.09 -23.16
N ASP A 159 24.76 -5.54 -22.88
CA ASP A 159 24.40 -6.95 -22.84
C ASP A 159 23.70 -7.33 -24.15
N LYS A 160 24.40 -8.09 -25.01
CA LYS A 160 23.82 -8.66 -26.23
C LYS A 160 23.24 -10.05 -25.92
N PRO A 161 21.92 -10.24 -25.91
CA PRO A 161 21.33 -11.56 -25.76
C PRO A 161 21.57 -12.40 -27.02
N SER A 162 22.00 -13.65 -26.87
CA SER A 162 22.21 -14.59 -27.99
C SER A 162 20.94 -14.87 -28.81
N ILE A 163 19.76 -14.67 -28.21
CA ILE A 163 18.46 -14.79 -28.91
C ILE A 163 18.27 -13.73 -30.00
N VAL A 164 18.90 -12.56 -29.89
CA VAL A 164 18.80 -11.47 -30.89
C VAL A 164 19.37 -11.93 -32.23
N ASP A 165 20.51 -12.61 -32.22
CA ASP A 165 21.13 -13.15 -33.44
C ASP A 165 20.26 -14.24 -34.07
N GLN A 166 19.67 -15.12 -33.26
CA GLN A 166 18.77 -16.16 -33.77
C GLN A 166 17.52 -15.58 -34.45
N LEU A 167 16.95 -14.52 -33.87
CA LEU A 167 15.82 -13.80 -34.45
C LEU A 167 16.22 -13.07 -35.74
N TRP A 168 17.43 -12.50 -35.77
CA TRP A 168 17.98 -11.86 -36.96
C TRP A 168 18.16 -12.85 -38.12
N GLU A 169 18.72 -14.04 -37.87
CA GLU A 169 18.86 -15.10 -38.88
C GLU A 169 17.51 -15.54 -39.46
N ARG A 170 16.48 -15.64 -38.61
CA ARG A 170 15.10 -15.90 -39.07
C ARG A 170 14.60 -14.79 -39.98
N LEU A 171 14.84 -13.53 -39.62
CA LEU A 171 14.47 -12.38 -40.44
C LEU A 171 15.21 -12.37 -41.79
N LEU A 172 16.51 -12.68 -41.81
CA LEU A 172 17.31 -12.80 -43.05
C LEU A 172 16.80 -13.92 -43.97
N SER A 173 16.31 -15.03 -43.42
CA SER A 173 15.65 -16.07 -44.21
C SER A 173 14.38 -15.54 -44.89
N VAL A 174 13.55 -14.77 -44.17
CA VAL A 174 12.33 -14.17 -44.71
C VAL A 174 12.65 -13.06 -45.73
N ARG A 175 13.71 -12.27 -45.52
CA ARG A 175 14.23 -11.30 -46.49
C ARG A 175 14.57 -11.96 -47.83
N ARG A 176 15.27 -13.11 -47.82
CA ARG A 176 15.61 -13.85 -49.04
C ARG A 176 14.35 -14.29 -49.80
N LYS A 177 13.30 -14.71 -49.08
CA LYS A 177 12.01 -15.06 -49.70
C LYS A 177 11.32 -13.85 -50.32
N LEU A 178 11.37 -12.70 -49.65
CA LEU A 178 10.84 -11.43 -50.19
C LEU A 178 11.57 -11.05 -51.49
N LEU A 179 12.91 -11.04 -51.48
CA LEU A 179 13.70 -10.68 -52.67
C LEU A 179 13.40 -11.59 -53.86
N ARG A 180 13.29 -12.91 -53.66
CA ARG A 180 12.90 -13.86 -54.73
C ARG A 180 11.52 -13.57 -55.32
N ARG A 181 10.56 -13.11 -54.50
CA ARG A 181 9.21 -12.76 -54.96
C ARG A 181 9.19 -11.45 -55.71
N ILE A 182 9.94 -10.46 -55.24
CA ILE A 182 10.11 -9.19 -55.94
C ILE A 182 10.78 -9.43 -57.29
N ASP A 183 11.85 -10.23 -57.34
CA ASP A 183 12.56 -10.58 -58.58
C ASP A 183 11.64 -11.27 -59.60
N LYS A 184 10.83 -12.25 -59.15
CA LYS A 184 9.80 -12.89 -59.99
C LYS A 184 8.74 -11.91 -60.52
N ARG A 185 8.43 -10.85 -59.77
CA ARG A 185 7.47 -9.81 -60.17
C ARG A 185 8.09 -8.77 -61.10
N LEU A 186 9.37 -8.46 -60.93
CA LEU A 186 10.10 -7.57 -61.83
C LEU A 186 10.40 -8.24 -63.18
N SER A 187 10.52 -9.57 -63.22
CA SER A 187 10.69 -10.33 -64.46
C SER A 187 9.39 -10.60 -65.22
N SER A 188 8.21 -10.33 -64.64
CA SER A 188 6.95 -10.44 -65.37
C SER A 188 6.67 -9.16 -66.17
N THR A 189 6.43 -9.31 -67.48
CA THR A 189 6.05 -8.22 -68.40
C THR A 189 4.60 -7.76 -68.22
N THR A 190 3.87 -8.33 -67.27
CA THR A 190 2.44 -8.09 -67.04
C THR A 190 2.23 -7.38 -65.71
N GLY A 191 1.67 -6.17 -65.75
CA GLY A 191 1.35 -5.42 -64.54
C GLY A 191 1.10 -3.93 -64.76
N GLU A 192 0.47 -3.31 -63.77
CA GLU A 192 0.25 -1.87 -63.72
C GLU A 192 1.55 -1.14 -63.31
N THR A 193 1.82 0.01 -63.92
CA THR A 193 3.04 0.81 -63.67
C THR A 193 3.23 1.17 -62.19
N ALA A 194 2.14 1.41 -61.46
CA ALA A 194 2.17 1.69 -60.02
C ALA A 194 2.74 0.50 -59.22
N THR A 195 2.31 -0.72 -59.53
CA THR A 195 2.79 -1.95 -58.86
C THR A 195 4.25 -2.27 -59.19
N LEU A 196 4.70 -1.90 -60.40
CA LEU A 196 6.09 -2.02 -60.81
C LEU A 196 6.99 -1.05 -60.02
N VAL A 197 6.62 0.23 -59.97
CA VAL A 197 7.35 1.26 -59.18
C VAL A 197 7.40 0.86 -57.71
N GLU A 198 6.29 0.35 -57.17
CA GLU A 198 6.24 -0.15 -55.80
C GLU A 198 7.22 -1.32 -55.56
N SER A 199 7.31 -2.26 -56.50
CA SER A 199 8.24 -3.40 -56.44
C SER A 199 9.70 -2.95 -56.55
N MET A 200 10.00 -1.95 -57.39
CA MET A 200 11.34 -1.35 -57.48
C MET A 200 11.72 -0.62 -56.18
N CYS A 201 10.80 0.15 -55.59
CA CYS A 201 11.00 0.80 -54.30
C CYS A 201 11.22 -0.22 -53.17
N ALA A 202 10.44 -1.31 -53.17
CA ALA A 202 10.60 -2.41 -52.23
C ALA A 202 11.98 -3.09 -52.37
N TYR A 203 12.43 -3.32 -53.61
CA TYR A 203 13.75 -3.87 -53.89
C TYR A 203 14.88 -2.95 -53.40
N ALA A 204 14.80 -1.65 -53.69
CA ALA A 204 15.77 -0.66 -53.24
C ALA A 204 15.86 -0.63 -51.71
N LEU A 205 14.72 -0.59 -51.01
CA LEU A 205 14.68 -0.61 -49.54
C LEU A 205 15.20 -1.93 -48.96
N ALA A 206 14.79 -3.07 -49.51
CA ALA A 206 15.21 -4.39 -49.07
C ALA A 206 16.70 -4.68 -49.33
N THR A 207 17.33 -3.95 -50.25
CA THR A 207 18.75 -4.14 -50.62
C THR A 207 19.65 -3.03 -50.05
N SER A 208 19.10 -1.84 -49.75
CA SER A 208 19.79 -0.70 -49.13
C SER A 208 20.33 -1.03 -47.72
N SER A 209 21.45 -1.73 -47.69
CA SER A 209 22.13 -2.19 -46.47
C SER A 209 23.40 -1.39 -46.29
N THR A 210 23.63 -0.87 -45.07
CA THR A 210 24.94 -0.36 -44.65
C THR A 210 25.99 -1.47 -44.73
N PRO A 211 27.28 -1.17 -44.98
CA PRO A 211 28.33 -2.16 -45.26
C PRO A 211 28.43 -3.33 -44.26
N SER A 212 28.11 -3.10 -42.99
CA SER A 212 28.13 -4.11 -41.92
C SER A 212 27.18 -5.29 -42.14
N ASP A 213 26.03 -5.09 -42.80
CA ASP A 213 25.06 -6.17 -43.09
C ASP A 213 25.54 -7.04 -44.27
N ARG A 214 26.31 -6.47 -45.20
CA ARG A 214 26.84 -7.21 -46.37
C ARG A 214 27.92 -8.21 -45.97
N ALA A 215 28.69 -7.91 -44.91
CA ALA A 215 29.73 -8.79 -44.40
C ALA A 215 29.17 -10.05 -43.71
N ALA A 216 28.02 -9.96 -43.05
CA ALA A 216 27.34 -11.10 -42.44
C ALA A 216 26.69 -12.02 -43.48
N ALA A 217 26.12 -11.45 -44.55
CA ALA A 217 25.46 -12.22 -45.61
C ALA A 217 26.42 -12.93 -46.59
N ARG A 218 27.70 -12.53 -46.67
CA ARG A 218 28.72 -13.13 -47.56
C ARG A 218 29.50 -14.30 -46.95
N ARG A 219 29.31 -14.63 -45.67
CA ARG A 219 30.02 -15.74 -44.98
C ARG A 219 29.27 -17.08 -44.98
N ARG A 220 28.30 -17.29 -45.88
CA ARG A 220 27.64 -18.59 -46.08
C ARG A 220 27.36 -18.83 -47.55
#